data_AF-A0A9W4PNN6-F1
#
_entry.id   AF-A0A9W4PNN6-F1
#
_cell.length_a   1.000
_cell.length_b   1.000
_cell.length_c   1.000
_cell.angle_alpha   90.00
_cell.angle_beta   90.00
_cell.angle_gamma   90.00
#
_symmetry.space_group_name_H-M   'P 1'
#
loop_
_entity.id
_entity.type
_entity.pdbx_description
1 polymer ?
#
loop_
_entity_poly.entity_id
_entity_poly.type
_entity_poly.pdbx_seq_one_letter_code
_entity_poly.pdbx_strand_id
1 'polypeptide(L)'
;MTTTTIETNNLTGVALDWAVALCEGYDFQLDDEVSGPWLIPQPGYLHDEKPLKSYSPSSDPAQGWPIIERQGIALRQNSNGKWYAMARADAGDGQGMQWPEFTAQGGERYGVLSYQVRKRRQRFDGETSLIAGLRCHVASEIGGRITVPNELLA
;
A
#
# COMPACT_ATOMS: atom_id res chain seq x y z
N MET A 1 22.41 -5.53 -3.70
CA MET A 1 21.42 -4.89 -2.82
C MET A 1 20.71 -6.00 -2.06
N THR A 2 20.72 -5.95 -0.74
CA THR A 2 20.00 -6.93 0.07
C THR A 2 18.54 -6.50 0.20
N THR A 3 17.62 -7.43 0.02
CA THR A 3 16.19 -7.16 0.09
C THR A 3 15.50 -8.12 1.06
N THR A 4 14.40 -7.67 1.66
CA THR A 4 13.59 -8.46 2.56
C THR A 4 12.15 -8.48 2.08
N THR A 5 11.52 -9.66 2.07
CA THR A 5 10.10 -9.79 1.72
C THR A 5 9.24 -9.58 2.96
N ILE A 6 8.34 -8.61 2.92
CA ILE A 6 7.50 -8.18 4.04
C ILE A 6 6.03 -8.24 3.62
N GLU A 7 5.14 -8.54 4.57
CA GLU A 7 3.70 -8.41 4.35
C GLU A 7 3.32 -6.93 4.20
N THR A 8 2.53 -6.61 3.18
CA THR A 8 2.10 -5.23 2.91
C THR A 8 1.40 -4.59 4.11
N ASN A 9 0.66 -5.38 4.89
CA ASN A 9 -0.01 -4.92 6.11
C ASN A 9 0.95 -4.51 7.25
N ASN A 10 2.24 -4.82 7.14
CA ASN A 10 3.27 -4.48 8.11
C ASN A 10 4.18 -3.33 7.65
N LEU A 11 4.01 -2.81 6.43
CA LEU A 11 4.83 -1.69 5.93
C LEU A 11 4.56 -0.42 6.74
N THR A 12 5.62 0.30 7.10
CA THR A 12 5.55 1.56 7.87
C THR A 12 6.58 2.55 7.37
N GLY A 13 6.37 3.84 7.64
CA GLY A 13 7.33 4.90 7.36
C GLY A 13 7.82 4.90 5.91
N VAL A 14 9.13 5.08 5.73
CA VAL A 14 9.77 5.19 4.41
C VAL A 14 9.52 3.96 3.54
N ALA A 15 9.45 2.75 4.11
CA ALA A 15 9.14 1.54 3.35
C ALA A 15 7.72 1.56 2.76
N LEU A 16 6.73 2.11 3.50
CA LEU A 16 5.38 2.28 2.99
C LEU A 16 5.32 3.39 1.93
N ASP A 17 5.99 4.51 2.19
CA ASP A 17 6.03 5.66 1.26
C ASP A 17 6.66 5.28 -0.09
N TRP A 18 7.77 4.54 -0.04
CA TRP A 18 8.41 3.96 -1.23
C TRP A 18 7.48 2.99 -1.97
N ALA A 19 6.79 2.10 -1.26
CA ALA A 19 5.87 1.15 -1.89
C ALA A 19 4.69 1.86 -2.57
N VAL A 20 4.21 2.97 -1.99
CA VAL A 20 3.21 3.84 -2.64
C VAL A 20 3.81 4.49 -3.89
N ALA A 21 5.04 5.00 -3.82
CA ALA A 21 5.69 5.60 -4.99
C ALA A 21 5.80 4.61 -6.17
N LEU A 22 6.09 3.33 -5.89
CA LEU A 22 6.07 2.27 -6.92
C LEU A 22 4.71 2.15 -7.60
N CYS A 23 3.61 2.21 -6.83
CA CYS A 23 2.25 2.15 -7.37
C CYS A 23 1.91 3.39 -8.19
N GLU A 24 2.48 4.55 -7.84
CA GLU A 24 2.27 5.83 -8.52
C GLU A 24 3.20 6.03 -9.74
N GLY A 25 3.91 4.99 -10.18
CA GLY A 25 4.71 5.04 -11.40
C GLY A 25 6.13 5.58 -11.21
N TYR A 26 6.67 5.53 -9.99
CA TYR A 26 8.10 5.78 -9.74
C TYR A 26 8.86 4.47 -9.61
N ASP A 27 10.09 4.44 -10.11
CA ASP A 27 11.15 3.55 -9.68
C ASP A 27 11.98 4.26 -8.60
N PHE A 28 12.98 3.58 -8.06
CA PHE A 28 13.88 4.17 -7.08
C PHE A 28 15.34 3.95 -7.46
N GLN A 29 16.17 4.92 -7.11
CA GLN A 29 17.61 4.85 -7.22
C GLN A 29 18.23 5.15 -5.87
N LEU A 30 19.10 4.26 -5.39
CA LEU A 30 19.99 4.56 -4.26
C LEU A 30 21.08 5.48 -4.81
N ASP A 31 21.02 6.75 -4.43
CA ASP A 31 22.11 7.69 -4.69
C ASP A 31 23.15 7.61 -3.56
N ASP A 32 24.24 8.35 -3.71
CA ASP A 32 25.33 8.42 -2.74
C ASP A 32 24.86 8.74 -1.30
N GLU A 33 25.74 8.46 -0.32
CA GLU A 33 25.47 8.65 1.11
C GLU A 33 25.08 10.11 1.46
N VAL A 34 25.29 11.07 0.56
CA VAL A 34 25.02 12.49 0.77
C VAL A 34 23.58 12.84 0.38
N SER A 35 23.09 12.32 -0.74
CA SER A 35 21.79 12.72 -1.30
C SER A 35 20.63 11.82 -0.84
N GLY A 36 20.92 10.56 -0.51
CA GLY A 36 19.93 9.56 -0.11
C GLY A 36 19.11 9.03 -1.29
N PRO A 37 18.10 8.16 -1.06
CA PRO A 37 17.31 7.56 -2.13
C PRO A 37 16.48 8.60 -2.91
N TRP A 38 16.42 8.44 -4.23
CA TRP A 38 15.62 9.24 -5.14
C TRP A 38 14.53 8.41 -5.81
N LEU A 39 13.40 9.07 -6.07
CA LEU A 39 12.33 8.58 -6.91
C LEU A 39 12.56 9.07 -8.33
N ILE A 40 12.61 8.12 -9.25
CA ILE A 40 12.76 8.37 -10.69
C ILE A 40 11.50 7.87 -11.41
N PRO A 41 11.03 8.49 -12.50
CA PRO A 41 9.84 8.02 -13.20
C PRO A 41 10.07 6.64 -13.84
N GLN A 42 9.09 5.75 -13.75
CA GLN A 42 9.08 4.51 -14.53
C GLN A 42 9.02 4.83 -16.03
N PRO A 43 9.53 3.95 -16.90
CA PRO A 43 9.44 4.13 -18.34
C PRO A 43 7.98 4.37 -18.80
N GLY A 44 7.73 5.53 -19.41
CA GLY A 44 6.41 5.93 -19.90
C GLY A 44 5.62 6.86 -18.97
N TYR A 45 6.11 7.11 -17.74
CA TYR A 45 5.54 8.10 -16.84
C TYR A 45 6.24 9.46 -16.99
N LEU A 46 5.45 10.53 -17.02
CA LEU A 46 5.93 11.92 -17.08
C LEU A 46 5.88 12.53 -15.68
N HIS A 47 6.84 12.14 -14.84
CA HIS A 47 7.01 12.69 -13.50
C HIS A 47 8.36 13.41 -13.38
N ASP A 48 8.43 14.37 -12.46
CA ASP A 48 9.72 14.95 -12.06
C ASP A 48 10.41 14.02 -11.07
N GLU A 49 11.72 13.84 -11.22
CA GLU A 49 12.56 13.20 -10.22
C GLU A 49 12.51 13.98 -8.90
N LYS A 50 12.52 13.27 -7.78
CA LYS A 50 12.53 13.91 -6.46
C LYS A 50 13.18 13.03 -5.40
N PRO A 51 13.77 13.61 -4.35
CA PRO A 51 14.26 12.84 -3.23
C PRO A 51 13.12 12.05 -2.56
N LEU A 52 13.34 10.78 -2.20
CA LEU A 52 12.31 9.99 -1.49
C LEU A 52 11.87 10.66 -0.19
N LYS A 53 12.78 11.36 0.50
CA LYS A 53 12.48 12.11 1.73
C LYS A 53 11.44 13.24 1.57
N SER A 54 11.16 13.70 0.35
CA SER A 54 10.10 14.69 0.09
C SER A 54 8.75 14.06 -0.27
N TYR A 55 8.69 12.73 -0.37
CA TYR A 55 7.49 11.96 -0.67
C TYR A 55 7.14 11.05 0.51
N SER A 56 6.21 11.50 1.34
CA SER A 56 5.84 10.87 2.61
C SER A 56 4.32 10.72 2.77
N PRO A 57 3.61 10.08 1.82
CA PRO A 57 2.15 9.98 1.83
C PRO A 57 1.56 9.32 3.09
N SER A 58 2.32 8.46 3.78
CA SER A 58 1.88 7.82 5.03
C SER A 58 1.79 8.77 6.23
N SER A 59 2.47 9.93 6.17
CA SER A 59 2.50 10.93 7.24
C SER A 59 2.07 12.33 6.80
N ASP A 60 2.05 12.62 5.49
CA ASP A 60 1.54 13.86 4.90
C ASP A 60 0.14 13.67 4.31
N PRO A 61 -0.91 14.21 4.96
CA PRO A 61 -2.28 14.17 4.46
C PRO A 61 -2.44 14.72 3.04
N ALA A 62 -1.69 15.75 2.66
CA ALA A 62 -1.80 16.37 1.34
C ALA A 62 -1.35 15.44 0.21
N GLN A 63 -0.49 14.46 0.52
CA GLN A 63 -0.01 13.46 -0.43
C GLN A 63 -0.84 12.17 -0.37
N GLY A 64 -1.18 11.69 0.82
CA GLY A 64 -1.85 10.40 0.98
C GLY A 64 -3.36 10.42 0.69
N TRP A 65 -4.09 11.47 1.09
CA TRP A 65 -5.55 11.51 0.92
C TRP A 65 -6.02 11.50 -0.53
N PRO A 66 -5.42 12.29 -1.45
CA PRO A 66 -5.81 12.25 -2.85
C PRO A 66 -5.71 10.84 -3.46
N ILE A 67 -4.74 10.03 -3.03
CA ILE A 67 -4.58 8.64 -3.47
C ILE A 67 -5.72 7.78 -2.92
N ILE A 68 -5.99 7.84 -1.62
CA ILE A 68 -7.06 7.09 -0.96
C ILE A 68 -8.42 7.36 -1.60
N GLU A 69 -8.71 8.64 -1.85
CA GLU A 69 -9.96 9.07 -2.48
C GLU A 69 -10.06 8.58 -3.93
N ARG A 70 -9.00 8.80 -4.74
CA ARG A 70 -8.96 8.37 -6.14
C ARG A 70 -9.15 6.86 -6.29
N GLN A 71 -8.59 6.08 -5.37
CA GLN A 71 -8.69 4.62 -5.37
C GLN A 71 -10.00 4.09 -4.76
N GLY A 72 -10.84 4.97 -4.20
CA GLY A 72 -12.10 4.60 -3.57
C GLY A 72 -11.92 3.70 -2.35
N ILE A 73 -10.87 3.93 -1.56
CA ILE A 73 -10.57 3.10 -0.40
C ILE A 73 -11.48 3.49 0.76
N ALA A 74 -12.29 2.52 1.22
CA ALA A 74 -13.16 2.70 2.36
C ALA A 74 -12.33 2.64 3.65
N LEU A 75 -12.63 3.54 4.58
CA LEU A 75 -11.95 3.65 5.87
C LEU A 75 -12.94 3.47 7.03
N ARG A 76 -12.50 2.81 8.10
CA ARG A 76 -13.27 2.70 9.35
C ARG A 76 -12.33 2.70 10.55
N GLN A 77 -12.71 3.42 11.59
CA GLN A 77 -12.05 3.33 12.90
C GLN A 77 -12.89 2.46 13.85
N ASN A 78 -12.23 1.62 14.64
CA ASN A 78 -12.89 0.90 15.73
C ASN A 78 -12.97 1.75 17.02
N SER A 79 -13.64 1.22 18.04
CA SER A 79 -13.73 1.86 19.37
C SER A 79 -12.40 2.07 20.08
N ASN A 80 -11.35 1.34 19.67
CA ASN A 80 -10.01 1.40 20.26
C ASN A 80 -9.09 2.36 19.49
N GLY A 81 -9.63 3.12 18.52
CA GLY A 81 -8.86 4.07 17.72
C GLY A 81 -8.07 3.47 16.54
N LYS A 82 -8.10 2.15 16.36
CA LYS A 82 -7.41 1.47 15.25
C LYS A 82 -8.15 1.68 13.95
N TRP A 83 -7.42 2.02 12.89
CA TRP A 83 -7.96 2.22 11.56
C TRP A 83 -7.90 0.95 10.72
N TYR A 84 -8.89 0.84 9.86
CA TYR A 84 -9.01 -0.20 8.87
C TYR A 84 -9.30 0.40 7.50
N ALA A 85 -8.78 -0.23 6.47
CA ALA A 85 -9.00 0.11 5.08
C ALA A 85 -9.41 -1.10 4.25
N MET A 86 -10.26 -0.89 3.26
CA MET A 86 -10.71 -1.91 2.31
C MET A 86 -10.92 -1.25 0.94
N ALA A 87 -10.48 -1.92 -0.12
CA ALA A 87 -10.66 -1.42 -1.49
C ALA A 87 -12.15 -1.41 -1.87
N ARG A 88 -12.57 -0.48 -2.72
CA ARG A 88 -13.96 -0.42 -3.22
C ARG A 88 -14.46 -1.75 -3.78
N ALA A 89 -13.60 -2.50 -4.47
CA ALA A 89 -13.94 -3.79 -5.06
C ALA A 89 -14.33 -4.84 -4.01
N ASP A 90 -13.92 -4.65 -2.76
CA ASP A 90 -14.15 -5.55 -1.63
C ASP A 90 -15.23 -5.06 -0.67
N ALA A 91 -15.64 -3.81 -0.85
CA ALA A 91 -16.57 -3.11 0.02
C ALA A 91 -18.04 -3.59 -0.06
N GLY A 92 -18.32 -4.60 -0.90
CA GLY A 92 -19.66 -5.10 -1.15
C GLY A 92 -20.43 -4.32 -2.21
N ASP A 93 -21.72 -4.60 -2.32
CA ASP A 93 -22.63 -4.09 -3.35
C ASP A 93 -23.32 -2.76 -2.98
N GLY A 94 -22.90 -2.13 -1.88
CA GLY A 94 -23.46 -0.89 -1.37
C GLY A 94 -24.70 -1.03 -0.48
N GLN A 95 -25.22 -2.26 -0.27
CA GLN A 95 -26.33 -2.49 0.67
C GLN A 95 -25.86 -2.78 2.09
N GLY A 96 -24.65 -3.32 2.24
CA GLY A 96 -24.04 -3.59 3.54
C GLY A 96 -22.55 -3.88 3.43
N MET A 97 -21.78 -3.39 4.40
CA MET A 97 -20.33 -3.53 4.44
C MET A 97 -19.92 -4.37 5.65
N GLN A 98 -19.25 -5.50 5.41
CA GLN A 98 -18.62 -6.29 6.45
C GLN A 98 -17.11 -6.01 6.46
N TRP A 99 -16.50 -6.06 7.64
CA TRP A 99 -15.06 -5.80 7.81
C TRP A 99 -14.29 -7.05 8.27
N PRO A 100 -14.47 -8.23 7.64
CA PRO A 100 -13.70 -9.40 8.01
C PRO A 100 -12.23 -9.20 7.61
N GLU A 101 -11.29 -9.65 8.43
CA GLU A 101 -9.89 -9.65 8.05
C GLU A 101 -9.63 -10.65 6.90
N PHE A 102 -10.35 -11.78 6.93
CA PHE A 102 -10.28 -12.85 5.94
C PHE A 102 -11.67 -13.33 5.51
N THR A 103 -11.84 -13.72 4.25
CA THR A 103 -13.06 -14.38 3.79
C THR A 103 -13.10 -15.86 4.15
N ALA A 104 -14.31 -16.39 4.42
CA ALA A 104 -14.57 -17.82 4.50
C ALA A 104 -14.78 -18.48 3.12
N GLN A 105 -15.04 -17.68 2.07
CA GLN A 105 -15.11 -18.13 0.68
C GLN A 105 -13.81 -17.82 -0.06
N GLY A 106 -13.24 -18.88 -0.64
CA GLY A 106 -11.92 -18.90 -1.26
C GLY A 106 -11.82 -18.08 -2.56
N GLY A 107 -10.64 -17.50 -2.73
CA GLY A 107 -10.19 -16.85 -3.96
C GLY A 107 -9.03 -15.89 -3.67
N GLU A 108 -7.89 -16.10 -4.34
CA GLU A 108 -6.82 -15.11 -4.50
C GLU A 108 -7.11 -14.46 -5.84
N ARG A 109 -6.71 -13.20 -6.00
CA ARG A 109 -6.47 -12.67 -7.34
C ARG A 109 -4.97 -12.76 -7.65
N TYR A 110 -4.52 -13.99 -7.88
CA TYR A 110 -3.36 -14.29 -8.72
C TYR A 110 -3.72 -15.52 -9.56
N GLY A 111 -4.15 -15.28 -10.81
CA GLY A 111 -4.61 -16.32 -11.74
C GLY A 111 -6.14 -16.39 -11.91
N VAL A 112 -6.56 -16.91 -13.07
CA VAL A 112 -7.94 -16.88 -13.60
C VAL A 112 -8.92 -17.89 -12.96
N LEU A 113 -8.49 -18.75 -12.02
CA LEU A 113 -9.30 -19.89 -11.54
C LEU A 113 -9.46 -19.90 -10.00
N SER A 114 -10.70 -20.11 -9.55
CA SER A 114 -11.19 -19.82 -8.20
C SER A 114 -10.96 -20.89 -7.13
N TYR A 115 -10.58 -22.13 -7.49
CA TYR A 115 -10.57 -23.26 -6.55
C TYR A 115 -9.21 -23.60 -5.92
N GLN A 116 -8.15 -22.83 -6.20
CA GLN A 116 -6.78 -23.17 -5.77
C GLN A 116 -6.27 -22.45 -4.50
N VAL A 117 -7.12 -21.76 -3.72
CA VAL A 117 -6.59 -20.68 -2.85
C VAL A 117 -6.95 -20.75 -1.37
N ARG A 118 -5.95 -20.53 -0.51
CA ARG A 118 -6.06 -20.22 0.92
C ARG A 118 -6.29 -18.70 1.14
N LYS A 119 -7.39 -18.31 1.81
CA LYS A 119 -7.68 -17.01 2.48
C LYS A 119 -7.32 -15.70 1.74
N ARG A 120 -8.34 -14.90 1.37
CA ARG A 120 -8.15 -13.52 0.90
C ARG A 120 -8.07 -12.55 2.08
N ARG A 121 -6.99 -11.76 2.21
CA ARG A 121 -6.95 -10.61 3.13
C ARG A 121 -7.73 -9.46 2.49
N GLN A 122 -8.81 -9.01 3.12
CA GLN A 122 -9.69 -7.96 2.57
C GLN A 122 -9.50 -6.61 3.25
N ARG A 123 -8.87 -6.61 4.42
CA ARG A 123 -8.75 -5.44 5.27
C ARG A 123 -7.29 -5.20 5.66
N PHE A 124 -6.89 -3.95 5.62
CA PHE A 124 -5.58 -3.49 6.05
C PHE A 124 -5.73 -2.62 7.27
N ASP A 125 -4.88 -2.89 8.25
CA ASP A 125 -4.93 -2.25 9.55
C ASP A 125 -3.88 -1.13 9.59
N GLY A 126 -4.11 -0.10 10.41
CA GLY A 126 -3.13 0.97 10.63
C GLY A 126 -3.42 1.79 11.88
N GLU A 127 -2.40 2.47 12.39
CA GLU A 127 -2.53 3.42 13.50
C GLU A 127 -3.19 4.74 13.05
N THR A 128 -3.08 5.06 11.76
CA THR A 128 -3.74 6.21 11.12
C THR A 128 -4.55 5.75 9.91
N SER A 129 -5.52 6.58 9.51
CA SER A 129 -6.29 6.37 8.28
C SER A 129 -5.39 6.32 7.05
N LEU A 130 -4.34 7.16 7.01
CA LEU A 130 -3.35 7.18 5.93
C LEU A 130 -2.59 5.86 5.83
N ILE A 131 -2.04 5.36 6.95
CA ILE A 131 -1.30 4.11 6.96
C ILE A 131 -2.19 2.94 6.52
N ALA A 132 -3.40 2.83 7.08
CA ALA A 132 -4.34 1.77 6.71
C ALA A 132 -4.70 1.87 5.21
N GLY A 133 -5.08 3.07 4.75
CA GLY A 133 -5.49 3.32 3.38
C GLY A 133 -4.39 3.03 2.37
N LEU A 134 -3.17 3.49 2.61
CA LEU A 134 -2.05 3.29 1.70
C LEU A 134 -1.55 1.85 1.66
N ARG A 135 -1.59 1.13 2.79
CA ARG A 135 -1.36 -0.33 2.78
C ARG A 135 -2.38 -1.05 1.88
N CYS A 136 -3.64 -0.65 1.95
CA CYS A 136 -4.68 -1.18 1.08
C CYS A 136 -4.43 -0.85 -0.39
N HIS A 137 -3.98 0.36 -0.71
CA HIS A 137 -3.62 0.75 -2.06
C HIS A 137 -2.46 -0.10 -2.60
N VAL A 138 -1.34 -0.16 -1.87
CA VAL A 138 -0.17 -0.96 -2.25
C VAL A 138 -0.55 -2.42 -2.46
N ALA A 139 -1.39 -2.97 -1.59
CA ALA A 139 -1.81 -4.35 -1.72
C ALA A 139 -2.76 -4.62 -2.89
N SER A 140 -3.52 -3.61 -3.32
CA SER A 140 -4.42 -3.73 -4.46
C SER A 140 -3.67 -3.74 -5.79
N GLU A 141 -2.51 -3.08 -5.85
CA GLU A 141 -1.67 -2.99 -7.06
C GLU A 141 -0.59 -4.08 -7.09
N ILE A 142 0.17 -4.22 -6.00
CA ILE A 142 1.37 -5.08 -5.93
C ILE A 142 1.04 -6.43 -5.28
N GLY A 143 0.27 -6.40 -4.19
CA GLY A 143 -0.12 -7.62 -3.49
C GLY A 143 0.02 -7.66 -1.98
N GLY A 144 -0.22 -8.84 -1.40
CA GLY A 144 -0.10 -9.06 0.03
C GLY A 144 1.34 -9.10 0.58
N ARG A 145 2.34 -9.22 -0.30
CA ARG A 145 3.76 -9.21 0.04
C ARG A 145 4.54 -8.40 -0.98
N ILE A 146 5.56 -7.69 -0.51
CA ILE A 146 6.47 -6.89 -1.33
C ILE A 146 7.91 -7.14 -0.90
N THR A 147 8.83 -7.12 -1.85
CA THR A 147 10.28 -7.22 -1.61
C THR A 147 10.85 -5.81 -1.48
N VAL A 148 11.23 -5.44 -0.26
CA VAL A 148 11.70 -4.09 0.09
C VAL A 148 13.24 -4.07 0.19
N PRO A 149 13.94 -3.06 -0.34
CA PRO A 149 15.36 -2.82 -0.07
C PRO A 149 15.61 -2.62 1.43
N ASN A 150 16.64 -3.28 1.97
CA ASN A 150 16.93 -3.22 3.40
C ASN A 150 17.28 -1.82 3.89
N GLU A 151 17.80 -0.98 3.00
CA GLU A 151 18.14 0.42 3.24
C GLU A 151 16.90 1.27 3.62
N LEU A 152 15.69 0.79 3.32
CA LEU A 152 14.42 1.48 3.61
C LEU A 152 13.71 0.91 4.85
N LEU A 153 14.28 -0.09 5.52
CA LEU A 153 13.69 -0.78 6.68
C LEU A 153 14.21 -0.27 8.03
N ALA A 154 14.88 0.88 8.03
CA ALA A 154 15.47 1.51 9.21
C ALA A 154 14.42 1.92 10.27
#